data_AF-A0A8G2F5L3-F1
#
_entry.id   AF-A0A8G2F5L3-F1
#
_cell.length_a   1.000
_cell.length_b   1.000
_cell.length_c   1.000
_cell.angle_alpha   90.00
_cell.angle_beta   90.00
_cell.angle_gamma   90.00
#
_symmetry.space_group_name_H-M   'P 1'
#
loop_
_entity.id
_entity.type
_entity.pdbx_description
1 polymer ?
#
loop_
_entity_poly.entity_id
_entity_poly.type
_entity_poly.pdbx_seq_one_letter_code
_entity_poly.pdbx_strand_id
1 'polypeptide(L)'
;MLKKVNSVQIRMASPCRREFARDVYRPGVISLSRIVWGSLGAGLLLGIIALLSRISGIAVLYPPLAATCFINSTCVYLRVARPKPVIVAHFVSAICGLAGIWSGEFLAGGTEFEIPLKLGLAVLYAGVLMQVFDADHPPAAATAVIPVILPLPMAAHLFPVYMAWGATITVLFALVWNRVWFEFPARDDDHCVKNAGLFMEKPQVFGVAVCFISVVLMSCKNFEPFMHDFGAWGMTLGVLVLGLHHLVSAVMIPVTEG
;
A
#
# COMPACT_ATOMS: atom_id res chain seq x y z
N MET A 1 -26.50 -26.63 -21.47
CA MET A 1 -26.11 -25.64 -22.49
C MET A 1 -25.60 -24.38 -21.78
N LEU A 2 -24.28 -24.27 -21.58
CA LEU A 2 -23.64 -23.13 -20.92
C LEU A 2 -23.73 -21.90 -21.84
N LYS A 3 -24.68 -21.01 -21.55
CA LYS A 3 -24.83 -19.75 -22.28
C LYS A 3 -23.64 -18.86 -21.91
N LYS A 4 -22.71 -18.70 -22.85
CA LYS A 4 -21.59 -17.75 -22.84
C LYS A 4 -22.16 -16.37 -22.50
N VAL A 5 -22.00 -15.90 -21.27
CA VAL A 5 -22.37 -14.52 -20.90
C VAL A 5 -21.16 -13.66 -21.19
N ASN A 6 -21.36 -12.65 -22.04
CA ASN A 6 -20.39 -11.64 -22.46
C ASN A 6 -19.36 -11.31 -21.37
N SER A 7 -18.07 -11.35 -21.72
CA SER A 7 -16.94 -11.15 -20.80
C SER A 7 -16.92 -9.75 -20.13
N VAL A 8 -17.70 -8.80 -20.66
CA VAL A 8 -17.84 -7.45 -20.13
C VAL A 8 -19.31 -7.05 -20.05
N GLN A 9 -19.73 -6.54 -18.89
CA GLN A 9 -21.07 -6.01 -18.64
C GLN A 9 -21.00 -4.47 -18.57
N ILE A 10 -21.93 -3.77 -19.23
CA ILE A 10 -22.01 -2.30 -19.18
C ILE A 10 -23.23 -1.90 -18.36
N ARG A 11 -23.06 -1.00 -17.39
CA ARG A 11 -24.12 -0.51 -16.50
C ARG A 11 -24.02 1.01 -16.31
N MET A 12 -24.93 1.75 -16.94
CA MET A 12 -24.94 3.23 -16.89
C MET A 12 -25.98 3.78 -15.90
N ALA A 13 -26.26 3.04 -14.83
CA ALA A 13 -27.18 3.50 -13.79
C ALA A 13 -26.55 4.63 -12.96
N SER A 14 -27.37 5.56 -12.47
CA SER A 14 -26.92 6.62 -11.56
C SER A 14 -26.34 6.02 -10.27
N PRO A 15 -25.36 6.68 -9.63
CA PRO A 15 -24.79 6.21 -8.38
C PRO A 15 -25.84 5.97 -7.30
N CYS A 16 -25.97 4.72 -6.86
CA CYS A 16 -26.84 4.32 -5.77
C CYS A 16 -26.22 3.13 -5.04
N ARG A 17 -26.70 2.81 -3.83
CA ARG A 17 -26.11 1.76 -2.98
C ARG A 17 -25.94 0.41 -3.68
N ARG A 18 -26.82 0.06 -4.61
CA ARG A 18 -26.73 -1.18 -5.40
C ARG A 18 -25.51 -1.21 -6.33
N GLU A 19 -25.15 -0.08 -6.92
CA GLU A 19 -24.04 0.01 -7.88
C GLU A 19 -22.66 -0.10 -7.24
N PHE A 20 -22.59 0.02 -5.90
CA PHE A 20 -21.38 -0.17 -5.11
C PHE A 20 -21.28 -1.56 -4.46
N ALA A 21 -22.26 -2.45 -4.68
CA ALA A 21 -22.22 -3.82 -4.19
C ALA A 21 -21.10 -4.64 -4.87
N ARG A 22 -20.52 -5.61 -4.17
CA ARG A 22 -19.34 -6.39 -4.61
C ARG A 22 -19.53 -7.12 -5.95
N ASP A 23 -20.74 -7.58 -6.25
CA ASP A 23 -21.07 -8.26 -7.50
C ASP A 23 -21.16 -7.31 -8.70
N VAL A 24 -21.30 -6.01 -8.44
CA VAL A 24 -21.42 -4.95 -9.45
C VAL A 24 -20.12 -4.16 -9.59
N TYR A 25 -19.54 -3.72 -8.48
CA TYR A 25 -18.32 -2.91 -8.45
C TYR A 25 -17.07 -3.80 -8.51
N ARG A 26 -16.82 -4.38 -9.68
CA ARG A 26 -15.71 -5.31 -9.91
C ARG A 26 -15.13 -5.21 -11.34
N PRO A 27 -13.90 -5.69 -11.57
CA PRO A 27 -13.38 -5.92 -12.92
C PRO A 27 -14.35 -6.76 -13.78
N GLY A 28 -14.45 -6.44 -15.07
CA GLY A 28 -15.42 -7.05 -16.00
C GLY A 28 -16.80 -6.37 -16.02
N VAL A 29 -17.07 -5.43 -15.10
CA VAL A 29 -18.25 -4.57 -15.15
C VAL A 29 -17.81 -3.11 -15.36
N ILE A 30 -18.20 -2.53 -16.48
CA ILE A 30 -18.06 -1.10 -16.78
C ILE A 30 -19.30 -0.42 -16.20
N SER A 31 -19.20 0.11 -14.97
CA SER A 31 -20.28 0.85 -14.32
C SER A 31 -20.00 2.34 -14.25
N LEU A 32 -21.03 3.17 -14.42
CA LEU A 32 -20.91 4.63 -14.27
C LEU A 32 -20.38 4.99 -12.87
N SER A 33 -20.85 4.31 -11.83
CA SER A 33 -20.36 4.49 -10.45
C SER A 33 -18.87 4.23 -10.31
N ARG A 34 -18.33 3.18 -10.95
CA ARG A 34 -16.89 2.88 -10.90
C ARG A 34 -16.06 3.87 -11.71
N ILE A 35 -16.56 4.29 -12.87
CA ILE A 35 -15.90 5.31 -13.69
C ILE A 35 -15.82 6.62 -12.91
N VAL A 36 -16.95 7.11 -12.39
CA VAL A 36 -17.00 8.42 -11.70
C VAL A 36 -16.32 8.33 -10.34
N TRP A 37 -16.79 7.47 -9.44
CA TRP A 37 -16.30 7.42 -8.06
C TRP A 37 -14.85 6.94 -7.97
N GLY A 38 -14.53 5.89 -8.72
CA GLY A 38 -13.20 5.29 -8.71
C GLY A 38 -12.15 6.21 -9.31
N SER A 39 -12.43 6.80 -10.48
CA SER A 39 -11.46 7.70 -11.14
C SER A 39 -11.32 9.03 -10.39
N LEU A 40 -12.43 9.59 -9.89
CA LEU A 40 -12.40 10.81 -9.10
C LEU A 40 -11.62 10.58 -7.79
N GLY A 41 -11.88 9.48 -7.09
CA GLY A 41 -11.14 9.12 -5.87
C GLY A 41 -9.64 9.00 -6.13
N ALA A 42 -9.25 8.30 -7.19
CA ALA A 42 -7.84 8.13 -7.54
C ALA A 42 -7.15 9.46 -7.87
N GLY A 43 -7.81 10.32 -8.66
CA GLY A 43 -7.28 11.64 -9.01
C GLY A 43 -7.19 12.60 -7.82
N LEU A 44 -8.24 12.67 -7.00
CA LEU A 44 -8.24 13.50 -5.78
C LEU A 44 -7.16 13.05 -4.80
N LEU A 45 -7.04 11.74 -4.60
CA LEU A 45 -6.03 11.19 -3.71
C LEU A 45 -4.61 11.53 -4.17
N LEU A 46 -4.28 11.31 -5.45
CA LEU A 46 -2.96 11.66 -5.95
C LEU A 46 -2.70 13.17 -5.84
N GLY A 47 -3.71 13.99 -6.08
CA GLY A 47 -3.63 15.44 -5.88
C GLY A 47 -3.34 15.83 -4.42
N ILE A 48 -4.01 15.20 -3.46
CA ILE A 48 -3.75 15.40 -2.02
C ILE A 48 -2.32 14.99 -1.65
N ILE A 49 -1.88 13.82 -2.09
CA ILE A 49 -0.51 13.34 -1.83
C ILE A 49 0.51 14.30 -2.44
N ALA A 50 0.29 14.79 -3.66
CA ALA A 50 1.18 15.73 -4.31
C ALA A 50 1.27 17.06 -3.56
N LEU A 51 0.14 17.58 -3.09
CA LEU A 51 0.10 18.79 -2.28
C LEU A 51 0.84 18.60 -0.95
N LEU A 52 0.56 17.51 -0.23
CA LEU A 52 1.20 17.22 1.06
C LEU A 52 2.70 16.94 0.90
N SER A 53 3.11 16.24 -0.15
CA SER A 53 4.51 15.98 -0.49
C SER A 53 5.27 17.29 -0.74
N ARG A 54 4.66 18.23 -1.49
CA ARG A 54 5.22 19.55 -1.74
C ARG A 54 5.34 20.38 -0.45
N ILE A 55 4.32 20.39 0.41
CA ILE A 55 4.31 21.18 1.64
C ILE A 55 5.32 20.62 2.65
N SER A 56 5.37 19.31 2.84
CA SER A 56 6.23 18.65 3.83
C SER A 56 7.69 18.43 3.37
N GLY A 57 7.96 18.54 2.07
CA GLY A 57 9.25 18.19 1.48
C GLY A 57 9.56 16.69 1.50
N ILE A 58 8.54 15.84 1.65
CA ILE A 58 8.66 14.38 1.66
C ILE A 58 8.39 13.86 0.25
N ALA A 59 9.43 13.45 -0.47
CA ALA A 59 9.34 13.01 -1.86
C ALA A 59 8.80 11.59 -1.98
N VAL A 60 7.56 11.45 -2.46
CA VAL A 60 6.86 10.15 -2.60
C VAL A 60 6.10 9.98 -3.91
N LEU A 61 6.20 10.98 -4.81
CA LEU A 61 5.48 11.00 -6.08
C LEU A 61 6.17 10.12 -7.12
N TYR A 62 6.05 8.81 -6.94
CA TYR A 62 6.51 7.81 -7.88
C TYR A 62 5.33 7.06 -8.51
N PRO A 63 5.47 6.53 -9.75
CA PRO A 63 4.41 5.80 -10.43
C PRO A 63 3.71 4.69 -9.61
N PRO A 64 4.41 3.91 -8.77
CA PRO A 64 3.78 2.95 -7.86
C PRO A 64 2.67 3.54 -6.99
N LEU A 65 2.87 4.74 -6.46
CA LEU A 65 1.90 5.35 -5.57
C LEU A 65 0.63 5.78 -6.33
N ALA A 66 0.76 6.22 -7.59
CA ALA A 66 -0.39 6.50 -8.44
C ALA A 66 -1.22 5.23 -8.74
N ALA A 67 -0.57 4.10 -9.00
CA ALA A 67 -1.24 2.81 -9.16
C ALA A 67 -1.93 2.36 -7.86
N THR A 68 -1.33 2.65 -6.70
CA THR A 68 -1.94 2.43 -5.38
C THR A 68 -3.17 3.30 -5.16
N CYS A 69 -3.15 4.58 -5.56
CA CYS A 69 -4.32 5.46 -5.52
C CYS A 69 -5.48 4.90 -6.36
N PHE A 70 -5.16 4.36 -7.54
CA PHE A 70 -6.13 3.70 -8.40
C PHE A 70 -6.72 2.46 -7.72
N ILE A 71 -5.90 1.54 -7.20
CA ILE A 71 -6.38 0.32 -6.53
C ILE A 71 -7.27 0.66 -5.33
N ASN A 72 -6.84 1.57 -4.46
CA ASN A 72 -7.59 1.92 -3.26
C ASN A 72 -8.94 2.60 -3.56
N SER A 73 -9.09 3.25 -4.71
CA SER A 73 -10.33 3.95 -5.09
C SER A 73 -11.25 3.12 -6.01
N THR A 74 -10.68 2.24 -6.84
CA THR A 74 -11.41 1.54 -7.91
C THR A 74 -11.57 0.04 -7.69
N CYS A 75 -10.77 -0.54 -6.80
CA CYS A 75 -10.68 -1.98 -6.54
C CYS A 75 -10.84 -2.28 -5.04
N VAL A 76 -11.78 -1.59 -4.39
CA VAL A 76 -12.01 -1.53 -2.94
C VAL A 76 -12.17 -2.89 -2.27
N TYR A 77 -12.71 -3.89 -2.98
CA TYR A 77 -12.94 -5.24 -2.48
C TYR A 77 -11.74 -6.19 -2.60
N LEU A 78 -10.65 -5.76 -3.25
CA LEU A 78 -9.46 -6.60 -3.36
C LEU A 78 -8.69 -6.58 -2.04
N ARG A 79 -8.18 -7.75 -1.65
CA ARG A 79 -7.29 -7.90 -0.49
C ARG A 79 -6.11 -6.94 -0.55
N VAL A 80 -5.54 -6.76 -1.74
CA VAL A 80 -4.38 -5.87 -1.98
C VAL A 80 -4.69 -4.38 -1.73
N ALA A 81 -5.96 -3.97 -1.67
CA ALA A 81 -6.35 -2.59 -1.34
C ALA A 81 -6.47 -2.35 0.17
N ARG A 82 -6.29 -3.39 1.01
CA ARG A 82 -6.38 -3.28 2.47
C ARG A 82 -5.20 -2.48 3.04
N PRO A 83 -5.36 -1.90 4.26
CA PRO A 83 -4.31 -1.11 4.90
C PRO A 83 -2.95 -1.79 5.05
N LYS A 84 -2.93 -3.04 5.53
CA LYS A 84 -1.67 -3.80 5.74
C LYS A 84 -0.91 -4.00 4.42
N PRO A 85 -1.48 -4.61 3.36
CA PRO A 85 -0.80 -4.74 2.09
C PRO A 85 -0.28 -3.42 1.53
N VAL A 86 -1.09 -2.35 1.54
CA VAL A 86 -0.66 -1.06 0.99
C VAL A 86 0.56 -0.50 1.72
N ILE A 87 0.52 -0.42 3.06
CA ILE A 87 1.58 0.23 3.84
C ILE A 87 2.84 -0.65 3.90
N VAL A 88 2.67 -1.92 4.30
CA VAL A 88 3.79 -2.83 4.53
C VAL A 88 4.52 -3.13 3.22
N ALA A 89 3.79 -3.38 2.13
CA ALA A 89 4.41 -3.73 0.86
C ALA A 89 5.32 -2.63 0.32
N HIS A 90 4.86 -1.37 0.33
CA HIS A 90 5.67 -0.24 -0.14
C HIS A 90 6.92 -0.04 0.71
N PHE A 91 6.81 -0.23 2.03
CA PHE A 91 7.95 -0.16 2.94
C PHE A 91 8.97 -1.27 2.67
N VAL A 92 8.55 -2.55 2.68
CA VAL A 92 9.47 -3.68 2.51
C VAL A 92 10.05 -3.71 1.09
N SER A 93 9.26 -3.34 0.08
CA SER A 93 9.74 -3.27 -1.31
C SER A 93 10.80 -2.19 -1.49
N ALA A 94 10.66 -1.04 -0.82
CA ALA A 94 11.70 0.00 -0.83
C ALA A 94 13.01 -0.49 -0.20
N ILE A 95 12.95 -1.26 0.89
CA ILE A 95 14.14 -1.93 1.47
C ILE A 95 14.74 -2.91 0.46
N CYS A 96 13.92 -3.75 -0.16
CA CYS A 96 14.33 -4.72 -1.18
C CYS A 96 14.98 -4.07 -2.40
N GLY A 97 14.53 -2.87 -2.80
CA GLY A 97 15.16 -2.10 -3.86
C GLY A 97 16.59 -1.70 -3.55
N LEU A 98 16.83 -1.19 -2.34
CA LEU A 98 18.17 -0.86 -1.87
C LEU A 98 19.06 -2.10 -1.74
N ALA A 99 18.51 -3.21 -1.23
CA ALA A 99 19.20 -4.49 -1.18
C ALA A 99 19.53 -5.02 -2.58
N GLY A 100 18.63 -4.84 -3.55
CA GLY A 100 18.85 -5.21 -4.96
C GLY A 100 19.99 -4.44 -5.61
N ILE A 101 20.14 -3.14 -5.28
CA ILE A 101 21.30 -2.34 -5.70
C ILE A 101 22.57 -2.97 -5.15
N TRP A 102 22.65 -3.14 -3.83
CA TRP A 102 23.84 -3.65 -3.16
C TRP A 102 24.24 -5.04 -3.68
N SER A 103 23.29 -5.98 -3.75
CA SER A 103 23.54 -7.33 -4.25
C SER A 103 23.92 -7.33 -5.73
N GLY A 104 23.27 -6.50 -6.55
CA GLY A 104 23.55 -6.40 -7.98
C GLY A 104 24.94 -5.80 -8.28
N GLU A 105 25.36 -4.77 -7.54
CA GLU A 105 26.73 -4.23 -7.62
C GLU A 105 27.77 -5.25 -7.19
N PHE A 106 27.50 -5.94 -6.08
CA PHE A 106 28.40 -6.95 -5.56
C PHE A 106 28.63 -8.10 -6.56
N LEU A 107 27.56 -8.54 -7.25
CA LEU A 107 27.62 -9.70 -8.15
C LEU A 107 28.05 -9.36 -9.57
N ALA A 108 27.73 -8.17 -10.07
CA ALA A 108 27.89 -7.83 -11.50
C ALA A 108 28.34 -6.38 -11.75
N GLY A 109 28.85 -5.68 -10.74
CA GLY A 109 29.33 -4.30 -10.86
C GLY A 109 30.37 -4.12 -11.98
N GLY A 110 30.18 -3.10 -12.81
CA GLY A 110 31.05 -2.81 -13.95
C GLY A 110 30.86 -3.73 -15.16
N THR A 111 29.84 -4.59 -15.16
CA THR A 111 29.49 -5.46 -16.28
C THR A 111 28.19 -5.02 -16.96
N GLU A 112 27.91 -5.54 -18.16
CA GLU A 112 26.64 -5.31 -18.86
C GLU A 112 25.41 -5.88 -18.12
N PHE A 113 25.62 -6.79 -17.17
CA PHE A 113 24.56 -7.42 -16.38
C PHE A 113 24.21 -6.66 -15.11
N GLU A 114 24.92 -5.58 -14.77
CA GLU A 114 24.73 -4.84 -13.51
C GLU A 114 23.28 -4.37 -13.33
N ILE A 115 22.72 -3.64 -14.30
CA ILE A 115 21.35 -3.11 -14.22
C ILE A 115 20.30 -4.23 -14.24
N PRO A 116 20.33 -5.20 -15.19
CA PRO A 116 19.40 -6.33 -15.15
C PRO A 116 19.39 -7.08 -13.82
N LEU A 117 20.56 -7.29 -13.22
CA LEU A 117 20.68 -8.03 -11.97
C LEU A 117 20.15 -7.24 -10.77
N LYS A 118 20.45 -5.94 -10.69
CA LYS A 118 19.87 -5.03 -9.67
C LYS A 118 18.34 -5.06 -9.73
N LEU A 119 17.76 -4.95 -10.92
CA LEU A 119 16.31 -4.98 -11.14
C LEU A 119 15.69 -6.32 -10.76
N GLY A 120 16.26 -7.42 -11.25
CA GLY A 120 15.78 -8.77 -10.99
C GLY A 120 15.81 -9.11 -9.50
N LEU A 121 16.91 -8.80 -8.82
CA LEU A 121 17.06 -9.03 -7.38
C LEU A 121 16.13 -8.15 -6.55
N ALA A 122 15.99 -6.86 -6.89
CA ALA A 122 15.07 -5.97 -6.20
C ALA A 122 13.63 -6.51 -6.21
N VAL A 123 13.13 -6.92 -7.37
CA VAL A 123 11.77 -7.48 -7.51
C VAL A 123 11.65 -8.85 -6.87
N LEU A 124 12.68 -9.71 -6.98
CA LEU A 124 12.71 -11.03 -6.32
C LEU A 124 12.59 -10.87 -4.81
N TYR A 125 13.42 -10.04 -4.19
CA TYR A 125 13.38 -9.80 -2.75
C TYR A 125 12.05 -9.17 -2.33
N ALA A 126 11.52 -8.21 -3.10
CA ALA A 126 10.22 -7.61 -2.83
C ALA A 126 9.09 -8.65 -2.88
N GLY A 127 9.08 -9.52 -3.89
CA GLY A 127 8.11 -10.61 -4.03
C GLY A 127 8.16 -11.60 -2.86
N VAL A 128 9.36 -11.99 -2.43
CA VAL A 128 9.56 -12.86 -1.26
C VAL A 128 9.05 -12.19 0.01
N LEU A 129 9.47 -10.96 0.30
CA LEU A 129 9.07 -10.29 1.53
C LEU A 129 7.58 -9.94 1.55
N MET A 130 6.98 -9.49 0.45
CA MET A 130 5.53 -9.27 0.41
C MET A 130 4.75 -10.54 0.73
N GLN A 131 5.19 -11.72 0.28
CA GLN A 131 4.56 -12.99 0.62
C GLN A 131 4.78 -13.37 2.10
N VAL A 132 6.01 -13.23 2.62
CA VAL A 132 6.33 -13.51 4.04
C VAL A 132 5.51 -12.62 4.99
N PHE A 133 5.38 -11.34 4.65
CA PHE A 133 4.62 -10.38 5.42
C PHE A 133 3.11 -10.42 5.13
N ASP A 134 2.66 -11.27 4.19
CA ASP A 134 1.28 -11.36 3.76
C ASP A 134 0.71 -9.97 3.38
N ALA A 135 1.47 -9.31 2.52
CA ALA A 135 1.31 -7.92 2.11
C ALA A 135 1.42 -7.81 0.58
N ASP A 136 0.80 -8.73 -0.17
CA ASP A 136 0.81 -8.66 -1.63
C ASP A 136 0.15 -7.37 -2.10
N HIS A 137 0.94 -6.50 -2.73
CA HIS A 137 0.46 -5.26 -3.33
C HIS A 137 1.25 -4.99 -4.61
N PRO A 138 0.73 -5.38 -5.80
CA PRO A 138 1.49 -5.33 -7.04
C PRO A 138 2.19 -3.99 -7.35
N PRO A 139 1.61 -2.81 -7.07
CA PRO A 139 2.32 -1.54 -7.23
C PRO A 139 3.62 -1.45 -6.43
N ALA A 140 3.68 -2.07 -5.25
CA ALA A 140 4.87 -2.05 -4.41
C ALA A 140 6.06 -2.80 -5.04
N ALA A 141 5.84 -3.80 -5.90
CA ALA A 141 6.94 -4.42 -6.67
C ALA A 141 7.70 -3.37 -7.51
N ALA A 142 6.97 -2.42 -8.12
CA ALA A 142 7.59 -1.30 -8.84
C ALA A 142 8.23 -0.26 -7.90
N THR A 143 7.92 -0.27 -6.60
CA THR A 143 8.64 0.55 -5.60
C THR A 143 10.05 0.04 -5.38
N ALA A 144 10.27 -1.27 -5.43
CA ALA A 144 11.61 -1.86 -5.34
C ALA A 144 12.52 -1.47 -6.52
N VAL A 145 11.91 -1.17 -7.67
CA VAL A 145 12.65 -0.77 -8.88
C VAL A 145 13.14 0.67 -8.81
N ILE A 146 12.42 1.58 -8.13
CA ILE A 146 12.72 3.02 -8.08
C ILE A 146 14.21 3.32 -7.83
N PRO A 147 14.85 2.84 -6.75
CA PRO A 147 16.21 3.26 -6.43
C PRO A 147 17.24 2.72 -7.43
N VAL A 148 16.89 1.70 -8.23
CA VAL A 148 17.75 1.15 -9.29
C VAL A 148 17.77 2.06 -10.53
N ILE A 149 16.63 2.69 -10.87
CA ILE A 149 16.45 3.39 -12.16
C ILE A 149 16.31 4.91 -12.02
N LEU A 150 16.10 5.43 -10.81
CA LEU A 150 15.88 6.85 -10.56
C LEU A 150 16.78 7.35 -9.44
N PRO A 151 17.33 8.57 -9.56
CA PRO A 151 18.01 9.21 -8.44
C PRO A 151 17.01 9.48 -7.31
N LEU A 152 17.39 9.14 -6.08
CA LEU A 152 16.59 9.46 -4.90
C LEU A 152 16.85 10.91 -4.46
N PRO A 153 15.82 11.76 -4.29
CA PRO A 153 15.96 13.14 -3.86
C PRO A 153 16.20 13.26 -2.33
N MET A 154 16.69 12.19 -1.72
CA MET A 154 16.73 11.96 -0.28
C MET A 154 17.79 10.91 0.03
N ALA A 155 18.24 10.85 1.28
CA ALA A 155 19.13 9.78 1.72
C ALA A 155 18.46 8.41 1.55
N ALA A 156 19.21 7.43 1.03
CA ALA A 156 18.67 6.12 0.67
C ALA A 156 17.92 5.43 1.82
N HIS A 157 18.45 5.51 3.06
CA HIS A 157 17.82 4.89 4.23
C HIS A 157 16.44 5.47 4.59
N LEU A 158 16.12 6.70 4.16
CA LEU A 158 14.81 7.32 4.40
C LEU A 158 13.75 6.85 3.39
N PHE A 159 14.16 6.26 2.27
CA PHE A 159 13.27 5.90 1.17
C PHE A 159 12.12 4.95 1.59
N PRO A 160 12.35 3.88 2.39
CA PRO A 160 11.26 3.04 2.89
C PRO A 160 10.24 3.79 3.72
N VAL A 161 10.70 4.66 4.62
CA VAL A 161 9.82 5.42 5.52
C VAL A 161 8.98 6.43 4.74
N TYR A 162 9.56 7.09 3.73
CA TYR A 162 8.80 8.00 2.86
C TYR A 162 7.76 7.24 2.04
N MET A 163 8.10 6.08 1.47
CA MET A 163 7.12 5.27 0.75
C MET A 163 5.97 4.81 1.66
N ALA A 164 6.26 4.44 2.91
CA ALA A 164 5.24 4.14 3.92
C ALA A 164 4.39 5.37 4.30
N TRP A 165 4.98 6.56 4.36
CA TRP A 165 4.26 7.82 4.56
C TRP A 165 3.21 8.07 3.47
N GLY A 166 3.61 7.96 2.19
CA GLY A 166 2.68 8.11 1.06
C GLY A 166 1.60 7.01 1.02
N ALA A 167 1.98 5.77 1.31
CA ALA A 167 1.06 4.65 1.40
C ALA A 167 0.04 4.82 2.54
N THR A 168 0.47 5.37 3.69
CA THR A 168 -0.41 5.65 4.82
C THR A 168 -1.44 6.72 4.48
N ILE A 169 -1.05 7.80 3.78
CA ILE A 169 -2.00 8.81 3.29
C ILE A 169 -3.03 8.17 2.34
N THR A 170 -2.59 7.28 1.47
CA THR A 170 -3.48 6.50 0.58
C THR A 170 -4.51 5.71 1.38
N VAL A 171 -4.07 5.04 2.45
CA VAL A 171 -4.97 4.30 3.34
C VAL A 171 -5.95 5.22 4.05
N LEU A 172 -5.49 6.33 4.62
CA LEU A 172 -6.34 7.28 5.35
C LEU A 172 -7.44 7.88 4.46
N PHE A 173 -7.06 8.30 3.26
CA PHE A 173 -8.03 8.75 2.27
C PHE A 173 -9.01 7.65 1.91
N ALA A 174 -8.54 6.42 1.65
CA ALA A 174 -9.41 5.30 1.31
C ALA A 174 -10.39 4.97 2.45
N LEU A 175 -9.96 5.06 3.71
CA LEU A 175 -10.83 4.89 4.89
C LEU A 175 -11.96 5.92 4.93
N VAL A 176 -11.73 7.15 4.49
CA VAL A 176 -12.77 8.20 4.44
C VAL A 176 -13.61 8.08 3.17
N TRP A 177 -12.95 8.06 2.01
CA TRP A 177 -13.57 8.04 0.68
C TRP A 177 -14.45 6.81 0.48
N ASN A 178 -13.94 5.60 0.76
CA ASN A 178 -14.69 4.39 0.48
C ASN A 178 -15.84 4.19 1.47
N ARG A 179 -15.75 4.69 2.71
CA ARG A 179 -16.82 4.53 3.69
C ARG A 179 -18.14 5.23 3.34
N VAL A 180 -18.14 6.12 2.35
CA VAL A 180 -19.36 6.74 1.83
C VAL A 180 -20.31 5.69 1.21
N TRP A 181 -19.77 4.69 0.51
CA TRP A 181 -20.56 3.70 -0.23
C TRP A 181 -20.25 2.24 0.12
N PHE A 182 -19.07 1.99 0.69
CA PHE A 182 -18.55 0.66 0.97
C PHE A 182 -18.37 0.47 2.48
N GLU A 183 -18.49 -0.76 2.96
CA GLU A 183 -17.81 -1.13 4.19
C GLU A 183 -16.32 -1.29 3.88
N PHE A 184 -15.48 -0.37 4.34
CA PHE A 184 -14.05 -0.40 4.08
C PHE A 184 -13.23 -0.32 5.39
N PRO A 185 -12.21 -1.18 5.56
CA PRO A 185 -11.89 -2.36 4.76
C PRO A 185 -13.07 -3.33 4.66
N ALA A 186 -13.20 -4.02 3.52
CA ALA A 186 -14.31 -4.94 3.30
C ALA A 186 -14.30 -6.08 4.32
N ARG A 187 -15.45 -6.72 4.55
CA ARG A 187 -15.48 -7.99 5.27
C ARG A 187 -14.95 -9.11 4.36
N ASP A 188 -14.09 -9.97 4.90
CA ASP A 188 -13.70 -11.25 4.27
C ASP A 188 -13.69 -12.38 5.30
N ASP A 189 -13.31 -13.57 4.83
CA ASP A 189 -13.36 -14.80 5.62
C ASP A 189 -12.41 -14.72 6.84
N ASP A 190 -11.24 -14.08 6.66
CA ASP A 190 -10.25 -13.89 7.72
C ASP A 190 -10.63 -12.76 8.71
N HIS A 191 -11.33 -11.73 8.24
CA HIS A 191 -11.66 -10.53 9.04
C HIS A 191 -13.17 -10.35 9.21
N CYS A 192 -13.76 -11.21 10.04
CA CYS A 192 -15.20 -11.17 10.33
C CYS A 192 -15.61 -10.21 11.46
N VAL A 193 -14.68 -9.83 12.35
CA VAL A 193 -14.97 -9.00 13.54
C VAL A 193 -14.49 -7.57 13.32
N LYS A 194 -15.31 -6.60 13.73
CA LYS A 194 -14.94 -5.18 13.71
C LYS A 194 -14.15 -4.81 14.97
N ASN A 195 -12.94 -4.30 14.80
CA ASN A 195 -12.17 -3.64 15.86
C ASN A 195 -12.06 -2.15 15.52
N ALA A 196 -12.44 -1.27 16.45
CA ALA A 196 -12.55 0.18 16.21
C ALA A 196 -13.36 0.54 14.93
N GLY A 197 -14.41 -0.24 14.64
CA GLY A 197 -15.25 -0.06 13.45
C GLY A 197 -14.61 -0.49 12.11
N LEU A 198 -13.46 -1.16 12.14
CA LEU A 198 -12.74 -1.67 10.97
C LEU A 198 -12.73 -3.21 10.98
N PHE A 199 -12.95 -3.86 9.83
CA PHE A 199 -12.75 -5.30 9.67
C PHE A 199 -11.26 -5.63 9.57
N MET A 200 -10.57 -5.48 10.69
CA MET A 200 -9.13 -5.64 10.88
C MET A 200 -8.87 -6.19 12.27
N GLU A 201 -7.77 -6.92 12.45
CA GLU A 201 -7.33 -7.36 13.76
C GLU A 201 -6.84 -6.19 14.63
N LYS A 202 -6.87 -6.33 15.96
CA LYS A 202 -6.43 -5.28 16.90
C LYS A 202 -5.00 -4.81 16.64
N PRO A 203 -4.00 -5.69 16.40
CA PRO A 203 -2.64 -5.24 16.08
C PRO A 203 -2.58 -4.43 14.78
N GLN A 204 -3.37 -4.79 13.77
CA GLN A 204 -3.41 -4.05 12.52
C GLN A 204 -4.04 -2.66 12.71
N VAL A 205 -5.13 -2.54 13.48
CA VAL A 205 -5.73 -1.24 13.82
C VAL A 205 -4.72 -0.36 14.55
N PHE A 206 -4.02 -0.92 15.53
CA PHE A 206 -2.99 -0.19 16.27
C PHE A 206 -1.83 0.25 15.37
N GLY A 207 -1.31 -0.64 14.52
CA GLY A 207 -0.25 -0.31 13.58
C GLY A 207 -0.64 0.80 12.60
N VAL A 208 -1.86 0.78 12.04
CA VAL A 208 -2.37 1.88 11.22
C VAL A 208 -2.46 3.19 12.00
N ALA A 209 -2.91 3.15 13.26
CA ALA A 209 -2.99 4.34 14.11
C ALA A 209 -1.60 4.95 14.38
N VAL A 210 -0.59 4.11 14.66
CA VAL A 210 0.80 4.55 14.82
C VAL A 210 1.33 5.17 13.52
N CYS A 211 1.11 4.52 12.37
CA CYS A 211 1.49 5.09 11.07
C CYS A 211 0.82 6.44 10.81
N PHE A 212 -0.45 6.60 11.18
CA PHE A 212 -1.16 7.88 11.03
C PHE A 212 -0.54 9.00 11.86
N ILE A 213 -0.31 8.75 13.15
CA ILE A 213 0.35 9.73 14.03
C ILE A 213 1.74 10.10 13.46
N SER A 214 2.44 9.11 12.94
CA SER A 214 3.76 9.27 12.33
C SER A 214 3.72 10.12 11.05
N VAL A 215 2.69 9.99 10.21
CA VAL A 215 2.48 10.87 9.05
C VAL A 215 2.40 12.34 9.48
N VAL A 216 1.66 12.62 10.56
CA VAL A 216 1.50 13.99 11.09
C VAL A 216 2.85 14.52 11.57
N LEU A 217 3.56 13.75 12.40
CA LEU A 217 4.87 14.12 12.94
C LEU A 217 5.91 14.36 11.84
N MET A 218 5.99 13.45 10.86
CA MET A 218 6.87 13.61 9.70
C MET A 218 6.52 14.86 8.87
N SER A 219 5.24 15.22 8.76
CA SER A 219 4.82 16.42 8.01
C SER A 219 5.25 17.73 8.69
N CYS A 220 5.61 17.69 9.98
CA CYS A 220 6.08 18.86 10.73
C CYS A 220 7.57 19.17 10.51
N LYS A 221 8.25 18.48 9.57
CA LYS A 221 9.68 18.63 9.27
C LYS A 221 10.17 20.09 9.14
N ASN A 222 9.37 20.95 8.52
CA ASN A 222 9.75 22.36 8.30
C ASN A 222 9.74 23.21 9.57
N PHE A 223 9.06 22.77 10.63
CA PHE A 223 8.95 23.49 11.90
C PHE A 223 9.96 22.96 12.91
N GLU A 224 10.06 21.64 13.04
CA GLU A 224 10.90 21.00 14.06
C GLU A 224 11.51 19.69 13.52
N PRO A 225 12.81 19.67 13.20
CA PRO A 225 13.49 18.47 12.66
C PRO A 225 13.35 17.24 13.56
N PHE A 226 13.35 17.43 14.88
CA PHE A 226 13.19 16.35 15.85
C PHE A 226 11.84 15.61 15.70
N MET A 227 10.76 16.32 15.34
CA MET A 227 9.47 15.68 15.09
C MET A 227 9.50 14.78 13.86
N HIS A 228 10.29 15.13 12.85
CA HIS A 228 10.45 14.31 11.64
C HIS A 228 11.13 12.99 11.97
N ASP A 229 12.22 13.02 12.73
CA ASP A 229 12.96 11.82 13.15
C ASP A 229 12.09 10.93 14.05
N PHE A 230 11.40 11.51 15.03
CA PHE A 230 10.49 10.78 15.90
C PHE A 230 9.33 10.15 15.10
N GLY A 231 8.79 10.89 14.12
CA GLY A 231 7.80 10.38 13.17
C GLY A 231 8.34 9.24 12.30
N ALA A 232 9.60 9.30 11.85
CA ALA A 232 10.21 8.25 11.06
C ALA A 232 10.39 6.94 11.85
N TRP A 233 10.79 7.04 13.12
CA TRP A 233 10.84 5.90 14.05
C TRP A 233 9.44 5.34 14.33
N GLY A 234 8.47 6.22 14.58
CA GLY A 234 7.08 5.83 14.76
C GLY A 234 6.51 5.10 13.54
N MET A 235 6.79 5.59 12.33
CA MET A 235 6.36 4.97 11.08
C MET A 235 6.94 3.57 10.94
N THR A 236 8.24 3.41 11.22
CA THR A 236 8.90 2.10 11.21
C THR A 236 8.25 1.14 12.21
N LEU A 237 7.99 1.59 13.45
CA LEU A 237 7.31 0.79 14.45
C LEU A 237 5.89 0.38 14.00
N GLY A 238 5.11 1.32 13.45
CA GLY A 238 3.76 1.05 12.96
C GLY A 238 3.76 0.01 11.84
N VAL A 239 4.69 0.12 10.89
CA VAL A 239 4.88 -0.87 9.82
C VAL A 239 5.28 -2.23 10.39
N LEU A 240 6.19 -2.28 11.36
CA LEU A 240 6.61 -3.53 11.98
C LEU A 240 5.46 -4.22 12.70
N VAL A 241 4.61 -3.48 13.43
CA VAL A 241 3.41 -4.05 14.04
C VAL A 241 2.46 -4.58 12.96
N LEU A 242 2.23 -3.83 11.88
CA LEU A 242 1.39 -4.27 10.76
C LEU A 242 1.93 -5.53 10.08
N GLY A 243 3.24 -5.60 9.87
CA GLY A 243 3.89 -6.69 9.15
C GLY A 243 4.09 -7.94 10.01
N LEU A 244 4.41 -7.81 11.30
CA LEU A 244 4.90 -8.94 12.11
C LEU A 244 3.83 -9.58 13.00
N HIS A 245 2.66 -8.98 13.18
CA HIS A 245 1.65 -9.49 14.12
C HIS A 245 1.28 -10.97 13.89
N HIS A 246 1.16 -11.43 12.62
CA HIS A 246 0.83 -12.81 12.33
C HIS A 246 1.97 -13.78 12.67
N LEU A 247 3.23 -13.35 12.56
CA LEU A 247 4.38 -14.16 12.98
C LEU A 247 4.43 -14.30 14.50
N VAL A 248 4.14 -13.23 15.24
CA VAL A 248 4.05 -13.27 16.70
C VAL A 248 2.93 -14.22 17.14
N SER A 249 1.75 -14.13 16.52
CA SER A 249 0.64 -15.04 16.78
C SER A 249 1.02 -16.50 16.50
N ALA A 250 1.72 -16.78 15.41
CA ALA A 250 2.16 -18.14 15.06
C ALA A 250 3.15 -18.74 16.07
N VAL A 251 4.05 -17.92 16.62
CA VAL A 251 5.04 -18.37 17.63
C VAL A 251 4.38 -18.58 18.99
N MET A 252 3.31 -17.85 19.31
CA MET A 252 2.64 -17.94 20.62
C MET A 252 1.62 -19.07 20.73
N ILE A 253 1.24 -19.74 19.63
CA ILE A 253 0.37 -20.93 19.70
C ILE A 253 1.22 -22.09 20.24
N PRO A 254 0.93 -22.61 21.45
CA PRO A 254 1.62 -23.78 21.95
C PRO A 254 1.36 -24.96 21.01
N VAL A 255 2.40 -25.72 20.70
CA VAL A 255 2.30 -27.03 20.04
C VAL A 255 1.60 -27.98 21.02
N THR A 256 0.27 -27.90 21.11
CA THR A 256 -0.52 -28.78 22.00
C THR A 256 -1.61 -29.55 21.27
N GLU A 257 -1.68 -29.53 19.94
CA GLU A 257 -2.53 -30.45 19.19
C GLU A 257 -1.81 -30.95 17.93
N GLY A 258 -1.11 -32.08 18.09
CA GLY A 258 -0.57 -32.94 17.05
C GLY A 258 -0.72 -34.39 17.49
#